data_AF-A0A7W0CVK6-F1
#
_entry.id   AF-A0A7W0CVK6-F1
#
_cell.length_a   1.000
_cell.length_b   1.000
_cell.length_c   1.000
_cell.angle_alpha   90.00
_cell.angle_beta   90.00
_cell.angle_gamma   90.00
#
_symmetry.space_group_name_H-M   'P 1'
#
loop_
_entity.id
_entity.type
_entity.pdbx_description
1 polymer ?
#
loop_
_entity_poly.entity_id
_entity_poly.type
_entity_poly.pdbx_seq_one_letter_code
_entity_poly.pdbx_strand_id
1 'polypeptide(L)'
;MARHDPIPPKVSLSAIEWSVVALARRDTLASLRTPGRMATAFAALFGGRTENRLADPRLEALRRVSVHAWYRGFAIPESEVDGFYAAGFTPDHLELVVTSISRGRSERRRRA
;
A
#
# COMPACT_ATOMS: atom_id res chain seq x y z
N MET A 1 -40.88 4.07 -7.45
CA MET A 1 -39.96 4.60 -6.42
C MET A 1 -38.67 3.77 -6.47
N ALA A 2 -37.66 4.24 -7.20
CA ALA A 2 -36.35 3.59 -7.20
C ALA A 2 -35.67 3.87 -5.86
N ARG A 3 -35.30 2.82 -5.13
CA ARG A 3 -34.51 2.92 -3.91
C ARG A 3 -33.16 3.51 -4.32
N HIS A 4 -32.84 4.69 -3.82
CA HIS A 4 -31.48 5.19 -3.85
C HIS A 4 -30.72 4.38 -2.82
N ASP A 5 -30.14 3.25 -3.21
CA ASP A 5 -29.10 2.63 -2.41
C ASP A 5 -27.98 3.69 -2.27
N PRO A 6 -27.65 4.15 -1.05
CA PRO A 6 -26.47 4.97 -0.88
C PRO A 6 -25.29 4.07 -1.21
N ILE A 7 -24.66 4.30 -2.37
CA ILE A 7 -23.35 3.72 -2.65
C ILE A 7 -22.47 4.17 -1.49
N PRO A 8 -21.97 3.26 -0.64
CA PRO A 8 -21.11 3.66 0.47
C PRO A 8 -19.95 4.49 -0.11
N PRO A 9 -19.51 5.55 0.59
CA PRO A 9 -18.44 6.39 0.08
C PRO A 9 -17.25 5.49 -0.26
N LYS A 10 -16.87 5.44 -1.53
CA LYS A 10 -15.67 4.73 -1.97
C LYS A 10 -14.51 5.32 -1.18
N VAL A 11 -13.92 4.52 -0.31
CA VAL A 11 -12.71 4.91 0.41
C VAL A 11 -11.64 5.37 -0.58
N SER A 12 -10.86 6.37 -0.19
CA SER A 12 -9.82 6.94 -1.03
C SER A 12 -8.51 7.02 -0.26
N LEU A 13 -7.42 6.89 -0.99
CA LEU A 13 -6.08 7.14 -0.49
C LEU A 13 -5.65 8.54 -0.90
N SER A 14 -4.91 9.21 -0.03
CA SER A 14 -4.22 10.45 -0.33
C SER A 14 -3.12 10.24 -1.39
N ALA A 15 -2.61 11.35 -1.96
CA ALA A 15 -1.56 11.30 -2.98
C ALA A 15 -0.27 10.61 -2.48
N ILE A 16 0.09 10.82 -1.21
CA ILE A 16 1.27 10.18 -0.61
C ILE A 16 1.05 8.68 -0.40
N GLU A 17 -0.13 8.26 0.07
CA GLU A 17 -0.49 6.85 0.22
C GLU A 17 -0.50 6.14 -1.15
N TRP A 18 -1.06 6.77 -2.19
CA TRP A 18 -0.96 6.24 -3.56
C TRP A 18 0.49 6.13 -4.06
N SER A 19 1.36 7.06 -3.67
CA SER A 19 2.78 6.99 -4.03
C SER A 19 3.47 5.80 -3.35
N VAL A 20 3.11 5.49 -2.10
CA VAL A 20 3.59 4.29 -1.38
C VAL A 20 3.13 3.01 -2.10
N VAL A 21 1.84 2.93 -2.48
CA VAL A 21 1.30 1.79 -3.25
C VAL A 21 2.04 1.64 -4.59
N ALA A 22 2.30 2.75 -5.27
CA ALA A 22 3.03 2.75 -6.54
C ALA A 22 4.48 2.27 -6.40
N LEU A 23 5.15 2.59 -5.29
CA LEU A 23 6.54 2.17 -5.05
C LEU A 23 6.65 0.70 -4.66
N ALA A 24 5.65 0.13 -3.99
CA ALA A 24 5.64 -1.31 -3.67
C ALA A 24 5.84 -2.21 -4.90
N ARG A 25 5.45 -1.73 -6.10
CA ARG A 25 5.70 -2.42 -7.40
C ARG A 25 7.19 -2.57 -7.76
N ARG A 26 8.04 -1.71 -7.21
CA ARG A 26 9.50 -1.69 -7.41
C ARG A 26 10.24 -2.13 -6.15
N ASP A 27 9.53 -2.35 -5.05
CA ASP A 27 10.12 -2.78 -3.78
C ASP A 27 10.29 -4.31 -3.74
N THR A 28 11.14 -4.81 -2.86
CA THR A 28 11.43 -6.25 -2.71
C THR A 28 11.04 -6.78 -1.34
N LEU A 29 10.72 -8.07 -1.21
CA LEU A 29 10.48 -8.67 0.12
C LEU A 29 11.68 -8.53 1.08
N ALA A 30 12.91 -8.48 0.55
CA ALA A 30 14.10 -8.24 1.34
C ALA A 30 14.07 -6.88 2.06
N SER A 31 13.38 -5.90 1.46
CA SER A 31 13.16 -4.56 2.00
C SER A 31 12.30 -4.54 3.27
N LEU A 32 11.47 -5.57 3.50
CA LEU A 32 10.72 -5.72 4.76
C LEU A 32 11.62 -6.12 5.93
N ARG A 33 12.79 -6.71 5.65
CA ARG A 33 13.74 -7.21 6.66
C ARG A 33 14.79 -6.20 7.07
N THR A 34 14.99 -5.12 6.32
CA THR A 34 15.98 -4.09 6.65
C THR A 34 15.30 -2.79 7.07
N PRO A 35 15.14 -2.56 8.39
CA PRO A 35 14.66 -1.27 8.86
C PRO A 35 15.55 -0.15 8.33
N GLY A 36 14.95 0.92 7.80
CA GLY A 36 15.65 2.13 7.36
C GLY A 36 16.02 2.21 5.87
N ARG A 37 16.22 1.09 5.15
CA ARG A 37 16.61 1.17 3.72
C ARG A 37 15.52 1.82 2.84
N MET A 38 14.25 1.51 3.11
CA MET A 38 13.15 2.16 2.40
C MET A 38 12.90 3.58 2.88
N ALA A 39 13.00 3.84 4.17
CA ALA A 39 12.96 5.19 4.71
C ALA A 39 13.89 6.14 3.93
N THR A 40 15.14 5.71 3.70
CA THR A 40 16.14 6.46 2.94
C THR A 40 15.79 6.61 1.46
N ALA A 41 15.36 5.53 0.78
CA ALA A 41 14.97 5.57 -0.63
C ALA A 41 13.77 6.50 -0.88
N PHE A 42 12.77 6.47 0.01
CA PHE A 42 11.63 7.37 -0.04
C PHE A 42 12.06 8.81 0.27
N ALA A 43 12.87 9.05 1.30
CA ALA A 43 13.37 10.39 1.60
C ALA A 43 14.09 11.03 0.39
N ALA A 44 14.84 10.23 -0.38
CA ALA A 44 15.45 10.67 -1.62
C ALA A 44 14.42 11.02 -2.71
N LEU A 45 13.36 10.21 -2.89
CA LEU A 45 12.29 10.48 -3.86
C LEU A 45 11.40 11.68 -3.48
N PHE A 46 11.23 11.97 -2.19
CA PHE A 46 10.39 13.05 -1.66
C PHE A 46 11.17 14.31 -1.25
N GLY A 47 12.42 14.47 -1.71
CA GLY A 47 13.14 15.74 -1.61
C GLY A 47 13.78 16.04 -0.24
N GLY A 48 14.25 15.01 0.48
CA GLY A 48 15.20 15.13 1.60
C GLY A 48 14.70 15.76 2.89
N ARG A 49 13.63 16.56 2.88
CA ARG A 49 13.05 17.24 4.08
C ARG A 49 12.12 16.35 4.91
N THR A 50 12.39 15.06 4.91
CA THR A 50 11.50 14.07 5.52
C THR A 50 12.29 13.30 6.56
N GLU A 51 12.21 13.68 7.83
CA GLU A 51 12.49 12.75 8.92
C GLU A 51 11.50 11.60 8.78
N ASN A 52 11.94 10.56 8.05
CA ASN A 52 11.31 9.28 7.81
C ASN A 52 9.77 9.31 7.67
N ARG A 53 9.20 9.59 6.49
CA ARG A 53 7.75 9.46 6.24
C ARG A 53 7.27 8.02 6.41
N LEU A 54 8.17 7.05 6.36
CA LEU A 54 7.89 5.66 6.73
C LEU A 54 8.08 5.38 8.24
N ALA A 55 8.55 6.35 9.03
CA ALA A 55 8.34 6.34 10.47
C ALA A 55 6.91 6.73 10.81
N ASP A 56 6.14 7.32 9.88
CA ASP A 56 4.69 7.40 10.04
C ASP A 56 4.15 5.94 10.07
N PRO A 57 3.60 5.49 11.21
CA PRO A 57 3.12 4.11 11.35
C PRO A 57 2.07 3.75 10.31
N ARG A 58 1.30 4.74 9.84
CA ARG A 58 0.26 4.54 8.83
C ARG A 58 0.86 4.25 7.46
N LEU A 59 1.87 5.02 7.05
CA LEU A 59 2.52 4.81 5.76
C LEU A 59 3.34 3.52 5.71
N GLU A 60 3.99 3.13 6.81
CA GLU A 60 4.69 1.85 6.89
C GLU A 60 3.71 0.66 6.86
N ALA A 61 2.58 0.73 7.56
CA ALA A 61 1.55 -0.31 7.48
C ALA A 61 1.02 -0.48 6.03
N LEU A 62 0.73 0.63 5.35
CA LEU A 62 0.33 0.61 3.94
C LEU A 62 1.42 0.03 3.04
N ARG A 63 2.69 0.37 3.29
CA ARG A 63 3.82 -0.18 2.54
C ARG A 63 3.89 -1.68 2.68
N ARG A 64 3.86 -2.22 3.91
CA ARG A 64 4.00 -3.66 4.15
C ARG A 64 2.90 -4.48 3.48
N VAL A 65 1.64 -4.05 3.63
CA VAL A 65 0.50 -4.64 2.92
C VAL A 65 0.71 -4.58 1.41
N SER A 66 1.12 -3.44 0.87
CA SER A 66 1.31 -3.27 -0.58
C SER A 66 2.42 -4.17 -1.13
N VAL A 67 3.53 -4.33 -0.40
CA VAL A 67 4.62 -5.23 -0.79
C VAL A 67 4.15 -6.68 -0.75
N HIS A 68 3.47 -7.11 0.31
CA HIS A 68 2.89 -8.45 0.38
C HIS A 68 1.89 -8.70 -0.75
N ALA A 69 1.00 -7.75 -1.03
CA ALA A 69 0.03 -7.84 -2.10
C ALA A 69 0.69 -7.96 -3.49
N TRP A 70 1.79 -7.25 -3.74
CA TRP A 70 2.51 -7.33 -5.01
C TRP A 70 3.04 -8.74 -5.25
N TYR A 71 3.70 -9.33 -4.25
CA TYR A 71 4.36 -10.63 -4.34
C TYR A 71 3.44 -11.84 -4.18
N ARG A 72 2.42 -11.74 -3.32
CA ARG A 72 1.57 -12.86 -2.91
C ARG A 72 0.10 -12.71 -3.31
N GLY A 73 -0.27 -11.58 -3.94
CA GLY A 73 -1.66 -11.29 -4.22
C GLY A 73 -2.48 -11.17 -2.94
N PHE A 74 -3.57 -11.92 -2.84
CA PHE A 74 -4.46 -11.89 -1.68
C PHE A 74 -3.90 -12.64 -0.45
N ALA A 75 -2.79 -13.38 -0.58
CA ALA A 75 -2.17 -14.11 0.53
C ALA A 75 -1.26 -13.21 1.39
N ILE A 76 -1.86 -12.20 2.02
CA ILE A 76 -1.20 -11.28 2.95
C ILE A 76 -1.23 -11.91 4.36
N PRO A 77 -0.11 -11.89 5.13
CA PRO A 77 -0.11 -12.36 6.51
C PRO A 77 -1.11 -11.59 7.39
N GLU A 78 -1.81 -12.29 8.28
CA GLU A 78 -2.79 -11.70 9.20
C GLU A 78 -2.19 -10.55 10.04
N SER A 79 -0.97 -10.72 10.54
CA SER A 79 -0.26 -9.69 11.31
C SER A 79 -0.08 -8.36 10.57
N GLU A 80 0.05 -8.40 9.23
CA GLU A 80 0.17 -7.19 8.41
C GLU A 80 -1.20 -6.55 8.14
N VAL A 81 -2.25 -7.36 8.07
CA VAL A 81 -3.64 -6.89 7.97
C VAL A 81 -4.06 -6.22 9.28
N ASP A 82 -3.72 -6.81 10.43
CA ASP A 82 -3.98 -6.23 11.75
C ASP A 82 -3.25 -4.90 11.93
N GLY A 83 -1.96 -4.84 11.57
CA GLY A 83 -1.18 -3.60 11.61
C GLY A 83 -1.76 -2.52 10.70
N PHE A 84 -2.32 -2.91 9.55
CA PHE A 84 -2.99 -2.00 8.63
C PHE A 84 -4.29 -1.42 9.23
N TYR A 85 -5.09 -2.23 9.90
CA TYR A 85 -6.29 -1.75 10.57
C TYR A 85 -5.97 -0.91 11.81
N ALA A 86 -4.96 -1.30 12.58
CA ALA A 86 -4.48 -0.53 13.73
C ALA A 86 -3.96 0.87 13.33
N ALA A 87 -3.42 1.00 12.11
CA ALA A 87 -3.04 2.28 11.50
C ALA A 87 -4.24 3.14 11.03
N GLY A 88 -5.46 2.67 11.21
CA GLY A 88 -6.70 3.38 10.87
C GLY A 88 -7.11 3.22 9.40
N PHE A 89 -6.67 2.17 8.71
CA PHE A 89 -7.27 1.76 7.45
C PHE A 89 -8.45 0.82 7.69
N THR A 90 -9.32 0.68 6.70
CA THR A 90 -10.52 -0.17 6.78
C THR A 90 -10.41 -1.36 5.81
N PRO A 91 -11.29 -2.37 5.93
CA PRO A 91 -11.37 -3.46 4.95
C PRO A 91 -11.52 -2.97 3.50
N ASP A 92 -12.29 -1.91 3.27
CA ASP A 92 -12.43 -1.32 1.94
C ASP A 92 -11.10 -0.76 1.40
N HIS A 93 -10.24 -0.22 2.28
CA HIS A 93 -8.91 0.25 1.87
C HIS A 93 -8.02 -0.94 1.47
N LEU A 94 -8.14 -2.08 2.16
CA LEU A 94 -7.41 -3.29 1.83
C LEU A 94 -7.84 -3.81 0.45
N GLU A 95 -9.15 -3.91 0.21
CA GLU A 95 -9.69 -4.32 -1.09
C GLU A 95 -9.21 -3.40 -2.21
N LEU A 96 -9.26 -2.07 -1.99
CA LEU A 96 -8.81 -1.06 -2.94
C LEU A 96 -7.33 -1.26 -3.31
N VAL A 97 -6.46 -1.42 -2.32
CA VAL A 97 -5.02 -1.59 -2.50
C VAL A 97 -4.71 -2.88 -3.25
N VAL A 98 -5.26 -4.02 -2.80
CA VAL A 98 -4.98 -5.33 -3.40
C VAL A 98 -5.50 -5.40 -4.84
N THR A 99 -6.67 -4.81 -5.10
CA THR A 99 -7.25 -4.71 -6.45
C THR A 99 -6.36 -3.86 -7.38
N SER A 100 -5.92 -2.69 -6.92
CA SER A 100 -5.04 -1.80 -7.68
C SER A 100 -3.72 -2.48 -8.05
N ILE A 101 -3.10 -3.14 -7.07
CA ILE A 101 -1.83 -3.86 -7.24
C ILE A 101 -1.99 -5.06 -8.18
N SER A 102 -3.08 -5.82 -8.06
CA SER A 102 -3.34 -6.98 -8.90
C SER A 102 -3.60 -6.61 -10.37
N ARG A 103 -4.25 -5.47 -10.62
CA ARG A 103 -4.37 -4.88 -11.97
C ARG A 103 -2.99 -4.53 -12.53
N GLY A 104 -2.17 -3.80 -11.78
CA GLY A 104 -0.82 -3.44 -12.21
C GLY A 104 0.10 -4.65 -12.48
N ARG A 105 -0.03 -5.73 -11.71
CA ARG A 105 0.71 -6.99 -11.93
C ARG A 105 0.33 -7.64 -13.26
N SER A 106 -0.97 -7.68 -13.54
CA SER A 106 -1.52 -8.27 -14.77
C SER A 106 -1.07 -7.50 -16.01
N GLU A 107 -1.05 -6.17 -15.94
CA GLU A 107 -0.56 -5.32 -17.02
C GLU A 107 0.93 -5.54 -17.32
N ARG A 108 1.77 -5.70 -16.29
CA ARG A 108 3.20 -5.98 -16.48
C ARG A 108 3.43 -7.31 -17.19
N ARG A 109 2.68 -8.35 -16.81
CA ARG A 109 2.77 -9.68 -17.45
C ARG A 109 2.35 -9.67 -18.91
N ARG A 110 1.44 -8.78 -19.32
CA ARG A 110 1.01 -8.64 -20.73
C ARG A 110 2.04 -7.92 -21.61
N ARG A 111 2.99 -7.19 -21.03
CA ARG A 111 4.00 -6.39 -21.75
C ARG A 111 5.37 -7.08 -21.85
N ALA A 112 5.54 -8.23 -21.19
CA ALA A 112 6.74 -9.06 -21.21
C ALA A 112 6.51 -10.25 -22.15
#